data_AF-A0A7C3KJL9-F1
#
_entry.id   AF-A0A7C3KJL9-F1
#
_cell.length_a   1.000
_cell.length_b   1.000
_cell.length_c   1.000
_cell.angle_alpha   90.00
_cell.angle_beta   90.00
_cell.angle_gamma   90.00
#
_symmetry.space_group_name_H-M   'P 1'
#
loop_
_entity.id
_entity.type
_entity.pdbx_description
1 polymer ?
#
loop_
_entity_poly.entity_id
_entity_poly.type
_entity_poly.pdbx_seq_one_letter_code
_entity_poly.pdbx_strand_id
1 'polypeptide(L)'
;MSERIDNFTNNLRNQLNDIDDLLSAVKLTIESASQESQAVVESKLKAVKAKLETKRQDFNTYRLELKKQAEEKQSEILSKIDNWKTNRELEDLNRRADLAEEYAVRGVAVAMAAIEEAEEAILEAIAARLNAHNAHNE
;
A
#
# COMPACT_ATOMS: atom_id res chain seq x y z
N MET A 1 -22.88 -1.31 -16.75
CA MET A 1 -22.76 -1.31 -15.27
C MET A 1 -23.34 0.01 -14.77
N SER A 2 -23.58 0.18 -13.47
CA SER A 2 -23.93 1.52 -12.96
C SER A 2 -22.69 2.40 -12.99
N GLU A 3 -22.88 3.71 -13.21
CA GLU A 3 -21.80 4.71 -13.23
C GLU A 3 -20.90 4.63 -11.98
N ARG A 4 -21.49 4.29 -10.82
CA ARG A 4 -20.75 4.09 -9.55
C ARG A 4 -19.74 2.94 -9.63
N ILE A 5 -20.15 1.80 -10.19
CA ILE A 5 -19.28 0.63 -10.34
C ILE A 5 -18.15 0.93 -11.33
N ASP A 6 -18.46 1.64 -12.41
CA ASP A 6 -17.47 2.02 -13.42
C ASP A 6 -16.42 2.98 -12.81
N ASN A 7 -16.86 3.99 -12.08
CA ASN A 7 -15.97 4.93 -11.38
C ASN A 7 -15.09 4.24 -10.33
N PHE A 8 -15.67 3.38 -9.49
CA PHE A 8 -14.92 2.59 -8.51
C PHE A 8 -13.86 1.70 -9.17
N THR A 9 -14.24 0.97 -10.23
CA THR A 9 -13.33 0.06 -10.93
C THR A 9 -12.20 0.83 -11.63
N ASN A 10 -12.51 1.98 -12.23
CA ASN A 10 -11.51 2.84 -12.86
C ASN A 10 -10.53 3.41 -11.83
N ASN A 11 -11.03 3.84 -10.66
CA ASN A 11 -10.16 4.31 -9.56
C ASN A 11 -9.19 3.21 -9.11
N LEU A 12 -9.70 2.00 -8.83
CA LEU A 12 -8.84 0.88 -8.43
C LEU A 12 -7.83 0.52 -9.53
N ARG A 13 -8.23 0.54 -10.80
CA ARG A 13 -7.31 0.28 -11.91
C ARG A 13 -6.17 1.30 -11.94
N ASN A 14 -6.47 2.58 -11.74
CA ASN A 14 -5.45 3.62 -11.70
C ASN A 14 -4.48 3.39 -10.53
N GLN A 15 -4.99 3.10 -9.33
CA GLN A 15 -4.14 2.81 -8.17
C GLN A 15 -3.27 1.57 -8.36
N LEU A 16 -3.77 0.54 -9.06
CA LEU A 16 -2.98 -0.64 -9.41
C LEU A 16 -1.88 -0.33 -10.42
N ASN A 17 -2.13 0.57 -11.38
CA ASN A 17 -1.08 1.04 -12.29
C ASN A 17 -0.02 1.84 -11.52
N ASP A 18 -0.41 2.67 -10.55
CA ASP A 18 0.54 3.40 -9.70
C ASP A 18 1.43 2.43 -8.89
N ILE A 19 0.89 1.28 -8.46
CA ILE A 19 1.68 0.21 -7.84
C ILE A 19 2.68 -0.39 -8.82
N ASP A 20 2.27 -0.67 -10.06
CA ASP A 20 3.14 -1.26 -11.08
C ASP A 20 4.32 -0.32 -11.43
N ASP A 21 4.03 0.97 -11.56
CA ASP A 21 5.03 2.02 -11.74
C ASP A 21 5.99 2.10 -10.55
N LEU A 22 5.46 2.06 -9.33
CA LEU A 22 6.26 2.05 -8.10
C LEU A 22 7.16 0.82 -8.02
N LEU A 23 6.64 -0.39 -8.27
CA LEU A 23 7.43 -1.62 -8.27
C LEU A 23 8.54 -1.60 -9.32
N SER A 24 8.24 -1.07 -10.50
CA SER A 24 9.23 -0.87 -11.56
C SER A 24 10.33 0.09 -11.14
N ALA A 25 9.98 1.20 -10.49
CA ALA A 25 10.95 2.15 -9.94
C ALA A 25 11.84 1.52 -8.85
N VAL A 26 11.24 0.81 -7.88
CA VAL A 26 11.97 0.10 -6.81
C VAL A 26 12.95 -0.91 -7.41
N LYS A 27 12.52 -1.68 -8.43
CA LYS A 27 13.39 -2.63 -9.11
C LYS A 27 14.62 -1.96 -9.73
N LEU A 28 14.42 -0.84 -10.44
CA LEU A 28 15.53 -0.05 -11.02
C LEU A 28 16.45 0.53 -9.94
N THR A 29 15.89 1.00 -8.82
CA THR A 29 16.65 1.46 -7.65
C THR A 29 17.57 0.35 -7.14
N ILE A 30 17.07 -0.87 -7.00
CA ILE A 30 17.84 -2.03 -6.50
C ILE A 30 18.93 -2.44 -7.49
N GLU A 31 18.60 -2.53 -8.77
CA GLU A 31 19.55 -2.90 -9.83
C GLU A 31 20.74 -1.92 -9.86
N SER A 32 20.46 -0.62 -9.78
CA SER A 32 21.50 0.42 -9.77
C SER A 32 22.28 0.50 -8.45
N ALA A 33 21.62 0.38 -7.30
CA ALA A 33 22.25 0.54 -5.98
C ALA A 33 23.38 -0.47 -5.73
N SER A 34 23.31 -1.67 -6.32
CA SER A 34 24.37 -2.70 -6.20
C SER A 34 25.69 -2.32 -6.87
N GLN A 35 25.66 -1.36 -7.82
CA GLN A 35 26.80 -0.92 -8.61
C GLN A 35 27.26 0.50 -8.25
N GLU A 36 26.53 1.17 -7.36
CA GLU A 36 26.77 2.54 -6.96
C GLU A 36 27.71 2.64 -5.76
N SER A 37 28.28 3.82 -5.55
CA SER A 37 29.10 4.09 -4.37
C SER A 37 28.23 4.22 -3.11
N GLN A 38 28.86 4.02 -1.94
CA GLN A 38 28.23 4.17 -0.63
C GLN A 38 27.44 5.49 -0.51
N ALA A 39 28.06 6.61 -0.90
CA ALA A 39 27.45 7.93 -0.78
C ALA A 39 26.16 8.09 -1.62
N VAL A 40 26.08 7.42 -2.78
CA VAL A 40 24.89 7.48 -3.64
C VAL A 40 23.76 6.65 -3.02
N VAL A 41 24.06 5.43 -2.54
CA VAL A 41 23.08 4.57 -1.87
C VAL A 41 22.54 5.25 -0.60
N GLU A 42 23.39 5.88 0.20
CA GLU A 42 22.97 6.63 1.40
C GLU A 42 22.08 7.83 1.06
N SER A 43 22.38 8.54 -0.04
CA SER A 43 21.56 9.65 -0.53
C SER A 43 20.15 9.17 -0.93
N LYS A 44 20.07 8.06 -1.67
CA LYS A 44 18.79 7.42 -2.04
C LYS A 44 18.01 6.98 -0.80
N LEU A 45 18.67 6.31 0.15
CA LEU A 45 18.07 5.89 1.42
C LEU A 45 17.49 7.08 2.18
N LYS A 46 18.22 8.21 2.24
CA LYS A 46 17.74 9.43 2.89
C LYS A 46 16.50 10.00 2.20
N ALA A 47 16.45 9.98 0.87
CA ALA A 47 15.29 10.44 0.10
C ALA A 47 14.05 9.58 0.37
N VAL A 48 14.21 8.24 0.38
CA VAL A 48 13.11 7.31 0.69
C VAL A 48 12.64 7.47 2.13
N LYS A 49 13.56 7.57 3.11
CA LYS A 49 13.22 7.83 4.51
C LYS A 49 12.42 9.12 4.70
N ALA A 50 12.79 10.20 4.02
CA ALA A 50 12.07 11.46 4.09
C ALA A 50 10.64 11.33 3.51
N LYS A 51 10.50 10.64 2.37
CA LYS A 51 9.19 10.37 1.75
C LYS A 51 8.31 9.53 2.68
N LEU A 52 8.85 8.47 3.28
CA LEU A 52 8.10 7.63 4.22
C LEU A 52 7.70 8.36 5.48
N GLU A 53 8.58 9.16 6.08
CA GLU A 53 8.26 9.88 7.32
C GLU A 53 7.07 10.83 7.12
N THR A 54 6.97 11.50 5.97
CA THR A 54 5.81 12.34 5.64
C THR A 54 4.49 11.58 5.52
N LYS A 55 4.53 10.27 5.23
CA LYS A 55 3.35 9.42 5.02
C LYS A 55 3.13 8.41 6.15
N ARG A 56 4.05 8.32 7.11
CA ARG A 56 4.10 7.23 8.10
C ARG A 56 2.88 7.20 9.01
N GLN A 57 2.43 8.38 9.43
CA GLN A 57 1.25 8.50 10.28
C GLN A 57 -0.02 8.07 9.53
N ASP A 58 -0.16 8.47 8.26
CA ASP A 58 -1.28 8.09 7.41
C ASP A 58 -1.27 6.58 7.14
N PHE A 59 -0.11 6.00 6.85
CA PHE A 59 0.04 4.57 6.64
C PHE A 59 -0.35 3.74 7.85
N ASN A 60 0.13 4.10 9.04
CA ASN A 60 -0.22 3.42 10.27
C ASN A 60 -1.72 3.51 10.55
N THR A 61 -2.32 4.67 10.28
CA THR A 61 -3.77 4.88 10.40
C THR A 61 -4.53 3.96 9.44
N TYR A 62 -4.16 3.93 8.16
CA TYR A 62 -4.78 3.06 7.17
C TYR A 62 -4.65 1.58 7.50
N ARG A 63 -3.50 1.13 8.03
CA ARG A 63 -3.33 -0.27 8.47
C ARG A 63 -4.24 -0.63 9.63
N LEU A 64 -4.39 0.25 10.61
CA LEU A 64 -5.26 0.02 11.76
C LEU A 64 -6.73 -0.01 11.33
N GLU A 65 -7.14 0.95 10.50
CA GLU A 65 -8.52 1.02 9.99
C GLU A 65 -8.86 -0.18 9.11
N LEU A 66 -7.94 -0.60 8.22
CA LEU A 66 -8.13 -1.78 7.37
C LEU A 66 -8.27 -3.06 8.22
N LYS A 67 -7.45 -3.21 9.27
CA LYS A 67 -7.54 -4.34 10.19
C LYS A 67 -8.90 -4.35 10.91
N LYS A 68 -9.33 -3.20 11.44
CA LYS A 68 -10.62 -3.06 12.09
C LYS A 68 -11.77 -3.40 11.14
N GLN A 69 -11.74 -2.90 9.91
CA GLN A 69 -12.76 -3.23 8.90
C GLN A 69 -12.76 -4.72 8.52
N ALA A 70 -11.59 -5.38 8.49
CA ALA A 70 -11.51 -6.81 8.23
C ALA A 70 -12.21 -7.62 9.35
N GLU A 71 -12.02 -7.22 10.61
CA GLU A 71 -12.70 -7.81 11.77
C GLU A 71 -14.21 -7.55 11.74
N GLU A 72 -14.63 -6.32 11.43
CA GLU A 72 -16.05 -5.95 11.29
C GLU A 72 -16.74 -6.73 10.15
N LYS A 73 -16.07 -6.93 9.02
CA LYS A 73 -16.59 -7.69 7.87
C LYS A 73 -16.80 -9.16 8.18
N GLN A 74 -16.00 -9.78 9.06
CA GLN A 74 -16.24 -11.15 9.50
C GLN A 74 -17.54 -11.31 10.29
N SER A 75 -18.06 -10.22 10.88
CA SER A 75 -19.34 -10.18 11.60
C SER A 75 -20.56 -9.95 10.69
N GLU A 76 -20.36 -9.63 9.40
CA GLU A 76 -21.44 -9.59 8.41
C GLU A 76 -21.86 -11.01 8.05
N ILE A 77 -23.02 -11.43 8.56
CA ILE A 77 -23.59 -12.75 8.28
C ILE A 77 -24.44 -12.68 7.01
N LEU A 78 -24.31 -13.64 6.09
CA LEU A 78 -25.07 -13.73 4.84
C LEU A 78 -26.59 -13.60 5.05
N SER A 79 -27.12 -14.10 6.17
CA SER A 79 -28.53 -13.99 6.52
C SER A 79 -29.02 -12.55 6.70
N LYS A 80 -28.17 -11.62 7.18
CA LYS A 80 -28.51 -10.19 7.26
C LYS A 80 -28.65 -9.59 5.86
N ILE A 81 -27.72 -9.92 4.98
CA ILE A 81 -27.70 -9.41 3.59
C ILE A 81 -28.95 -9.88 2.84
N ASP A 82 -29.34 -11.15 2.99
CA ASP A 82 -30.54 -11.68 2.34
C ASP A 82 -31.81 -11.04 2.90
N ASN A 83 -31.87 -10.80 4.21
CA ASN A 83 -32.99 -10.06 4.81
C ASN A 83 -33.10 -8.64 4.24
N TRP A 84 -31.98 -7.90 4.14
CA TRP A 84 -31.95 -6.57 3.55
C TRP A 84 -32.42 -6.55 2.09
N LYS A 85 -32.04 -7.57 1.30
CA LYS A 85 -32.52 -7.72 -0.09
C LYS A 85 -34.02 -8.00 -0.14
N THR A 86 -34.51 -8.93 0.68
CA THR A 86 -35.92 -9.30 0.73
C THR A 86 -36.80 -8.12 1.14
N ASN A 87 -36.36 -7.35 2.13
CA ASN A 87 -37.09 -6.19 2.65
C ASN A 87 -36.84 -4.91 1.85
N ARG A 88 -35.94 -4.94 0.86
CA ARG A 88 -35.51 -3.79 0.05
C ARG A 88 -34.96 -2.65 0.92
N GLU A 89 -34.16 -2.98 1.91
CA GLU A 89 -33.45 -2.04 2.79
C GLU A 89 -32.27 -1.40 2.02
N LEU A 90 -32.61 -0.47 1.11
CA LEU A 90 -31.66 0.13 0.17
C LEU A 90 -30.55 0.92 0.87
N GLU A 91 -30.84 1.55 2.00
CA GLU A 91 -29.85 2.32 2.77
C GLU A 91 -28.75 1.41 3.33
N ASP A 92 -29.12 0.28 3.93
CA ASP A 92 -28.17 -0.71 4.45
C ASP A 92 -27.35 -1.37 3.35
N LEU A 93 -27.99 -1.70 2.22
CA LEU A 93 -27.31 -2.26 1.06
C LEU A 93 -26.30 -1.28 0.45
N ASN A 94 -26.64 0.01 0.35
CA ASN A 94 -25.73 1.05 -0.12
C ASN A 94 -24.59 1.26 0.87
N ARG A 95 -24.88 1.42 2.17
CA ARG A 95 -23.85 1.57 3.20
C ARG A 95 -22.84 0.42 3.18
N ARG A 96 -23.33 -0.81 3.02
CA ARG A 96 -22.46 -1.98 2.87
C ARG A 96 -21.59 -1.89 1.61
N ALA A 97 -22.16 -1.49 0.48
CA ALA A 97 -21.40 -1.31 -0.76
C ALA A 97 -20.29 -0.27 -0.56
N ASP A 98 -20.61 0.87 0.04
CA ASP A 98 -19.66 1.95 0.32
C ASP A 98 -18.50 1.48 1.21
N LEU A 99 -18.80 0.77 2.30
CA LEU A 99 -17.78 0.19 3.18
C LEU A 99 -16.90 -0.85 2.45
N ALA A 100 -17.48 -1.64 1.55
CA ALA A 100 -16.72 -2.62 0.77
C ALA A 100 -15.82 -1.95 -0.28
N GLU A 101 -16.30 -0.89 -0.94
CA GLU A 101 -15.52 -0.06 -1.87
C GLU A 101 -14.35 0.61 -1.13
N GLU A 102 -14.63 1.22 0.03
CA GLU A 102 -13.62 1.88 0.86
C GLU A 102 -12.55 0.89 1.36
N TYR A 103 -12.96 -0.30 1.79
CA TYR A 103 -12.02 -1.37 2.19
C TYR A 103 -11.06 -1.73 1.06
N ALA A 104 -11.56 -1.86 -0.18
CA ALA A 104 -10.73 -2.18 -1.34
C ALA A 104 -9.71 -1.07 -1.62
N VAL A 105 -10.14 0.19 -1.64
CA VAL A 105 -9.27 1.36 -1.87
C VAL A 105 -8.19 1.46 -0.78
N ARG A 106 -8.56 1.29 0.49
CA ARG A 106 -7.62 1.29 1.62
C ARG A 106 -6.63 0.14 1.53
N GLY A 107 -7.07 -1.04 1.10
CA GLY A 107 -6.20 -2.20 0.89
C GLY A 107 -5.10 -1.93 -0.11
N VAL A 108 -5.43 -1.29 -1.23
CA VAL A 108 -4.45 -0.91 -2.27
C VAL A 108 -3.48 0.17 -1.74
N ALA A 109 -3.99 1.17 -1.01
CA ALA A 109 -3.14 2.21 -0.41
C ALA A 109 -2.14 1.63 0.62
N VAL A 110 -2.57 0.66 1.43
CA VAL A 110 -1.66 -0.07 2.35
C VAL A 110 -0.62 -0.87 1.57
N ALA A 111 -0.98 -1.50 0.46
CA ALA A 111 -0.01 -2.21 -0.39
C ALA A 111 1.05 -1.26 -0.97
N MET A 112 0.64 -0.10 -1.50
CA MET A 112 1.57 0.92 -2.00
C MET A 112 2.59 1.34 -0.94
N ALA A 113 2.12 1.68 0.26
CA ALA A 113 3.01 2.12 1.31
C ALA A 113 3.90 0.99 1.86
N ALA A 114 3.42 -0.25 1.88
CA ALA A 114 4.27 -1.40 2.21
C ALA A 114 5.40 -1.62 1.19
N ILE A 115 5.18 -1.30 -0.08
CA ILE A 115 6.24 -1.33 -1.11
C ILE A 115 7.28 -0.22 -0.85
N GLU A 116 6.84 0.99 -0.50
CA GLU A 116 7.76 2.09 -0.13
C GLU A 116 8.59 1.72 1.11
N GLU A 117 8.00 1.12 2.15
CA GLU A 117 8.72 0.60 3.32
C GLU A 117 9.73 -0.50 2.95
N ALA A 118 9.38 -1.38 2.01
CA ALA A 118 10.28 -2.40 1.53
C ALA A 118 11.49 -1.81 0.78
N GLU A 119 11.29 -0.75 -0.02
CA GLU A 119 12.40 -0.04 -0.68
C GLU A 119 13.40 0.53 0.32
N GLU A 120 12.92 1.16 1.40
CA GLU A 120 13.77 1.66 2.49
C GLU A 120 14.63 0.54 3.08
N ALA A 121 13.98 -0.56 3.48
CA ALA A 121 14.66 -1.69 4.13
C ALA A 121 15.71 -2.33 3.20
N ILE A 122 15.43 -2.42 1.90
CA ILE A 122 16.36 -2.97 0.92
C ILE A 122 17.58 -2.04 0.75
N LEU A 123 17.37 -0.73 0.59
CA LEU A 123 18.47 0.23 0.49
C LEU A 123 19.34 0.26 1.74
N GLU A 124 18.73 0.16 2.93
CA GLU A 124 19.46 0.06 4.20
C GLU A 124 20.32 -1.22 4.26
N ALA A 125 19.79 -2.35 3.81
CA ALA A 125 20.55 -3.60 3.73
C ALA A 125 21.75 -3.50 2.75
N ILE A 126 21.56 -2.85 1.60
CA ILE A 126 22.64 -2.62 0.62
C ILE A 126 23.73 -1.72 1.22
N ALA A 127 23.34 -0.59 1.81
CA ALA A 127 24.27 0.34 2.45
C ALA A 127 25.07 -0.34 3.59
N ALA A 128 24.41 -1.18 4.39
CA ALA A 128 25.07 -1.94 5.45
C ALA A 128 26.12 -2.92 4.90
N ARG A 129 25.84 -3.58 3.77
CA ARG A 129 26.79 -4.49 3.11
C ARG A 129 28.00 -3.77 2.53
N LEU A 130 27.77 -2.63 1.89
CA LEU A 130 28.85 -1.79 1.36
C LEU A 130 29.75 -1.25 2.48
N ASN A 131 29.17 -0.80 3.60
CA ASN A 131 29.93 -0.40 4.80
C ASN A 131 30.82 -1.54 5.31
N ALA A 132 30.28 -2.76 5.43
CA ALA A 132 31.05 -3.92 5.86
C ALA A 132 32.18 -4.28 4.88
N HIS A 133 31.95 -4.12 3.57
CA HIS A 133 32.97 -4.36 2.54
C HIS A 133 34.10 -3.33 2.62
N ASN A 134 33.76 -2.04 2.73
CA ASN A 134 34.73 -0.96 2.80
C ASN A 134 35.60 -1.06 4.05
N ALA A 135 35.01 -1.37 5.21
CA ALA A 135 35.74 -1.55 6.47
C ALA A 135 36.71 -2.76 6.47
N HIS A 136 36.53 -3.73 5.55
CA HIS A 136 37.44 -4.86 5.40
C HIS A 136 38.64 -4.56 4.48
N ASN A 137 38.51 -3.55 3.62
CA ASN A 137 39.51 -3.18 2.62
C ASN A 137 40.36 -1.96 3.02
N GLU A 138 40.09 -1.36 4.18
CA GLU A 138 40.93 -0.35 4.86
C GLU A 138 42.00 -1.02 5.75
#